data_AF-A0A1A8Y0P8-F1
#
_entry.id   AF-A0A1A8Y0P8-F1
#
_cell.length_a   1.000
_cell.length_b   1.000
_cell.length_c   1.000
_cell.angle_alpha   90.00
_cell.angle_beta   90.00
_cell.angle_gamma   90.00
#
_symmetry.space_group_name_H-M   'P 1'
#
loop_
_entity.id
_entity.type
_entity.pdbx_description
1 polymer ?
#
loop_
_entity_poly.entity_id
_entity_poly.type
_entity_poly.pdbx_seq_one_letter_code
_entity_poly.pdbx_strand_id
1 'polypeptide(L)' 'MHRSSDLIDAGWFGPPPYHPRLASRIGDYTLVMKDNWTIKDMLPGERHYPMLGVHGGISDAEMTVPLIAVRA' A
#
# COMPACT_ATOMS: atom_id res chain seq x y z
N MET A 1 -5.45 3.57 10.98
CA MET A 1 -6.61 3.76 10.08
C MET A 1 -6.71 5.24 9.80
N HIS A 2 -6.86 5.61 8.53
CA HIS A 2 -6.88 6.99 8.07
C HIS A 2 -8.10 7.19 7.17
N ARG A 3 -8.65 8.41 7.09
CA ARG A 3 -9.51 8.75 5.95
C ARG A 3 -8.65 8.73 4.70
N SER A 4 -9.14 8.12 3.63
CA SER A 4 -8.35 7.96 2.41
C SER A 4 -8.07 9.31 1.72
N SER A 5 -8.93 10.31 1.89
CA SER A 5 -8.71 11.69 1.44
C SER A 5 -7.42 12.28 2.02
N ASP A 6 -7.17 12.05 3.30
CA ASP A 6 -6.01 12.59 4.01
C ASP A 6 -4.70 12.05 3.41
N LEU A 7 -4.73 10.83 2.84
CA LEU A 7 -3.58 10.23 2.17
C LEU A 7 -3.35 10.79 0.75
N ILE A 8 -4.41 11.22 0.05
CA ILE A 8 -4.27 11.98 -1.20
C ILE A 8 -3.60 13.32 -0.90
N ASP A 9 -4.09 14.03 0.11
CA ASP A 9 -3.57 15.35 0.51
C ASP A 9 -2.11 15.25 1.00
N ALA A 10 -1.76 14.15 1.67
CA ALA A 10 -0.39 13.85 2.07
C ALA A 10 0.51 13.37 0.92
N GLY A 11 0.00 13.21 -0.30
CA GLY A 11 0.78 12.86 -1.50
C GLY A 11 1.18 11.39 -1.62
N TRP A 12 0.49 10.48 -0.91
CA TRP A 12 0.85 9.06 -0.89
C TRP A 12 0.64 8.34 -2.22
N PHE A 13 -0.20 8.89 -3.10
CA PHE A 13 -0.50 8.34 -4.42
C PHE A 13 0.33 8.95 -5.54
N GLY A 14 1.44 9.62 -5.19
CA GLY A 14 2.30 10.34 -6.13
C GLY A 14 1.82 11.77 -6.38
N PRO A 15 2.50 12.52 -7.26
CA PRO A 15 2.13 13.89 -7.58
C PRO A 15 0.92 13.98 -8.54
N PRO A 16 0.20 15.11 -8.56
CA PRO A 16 -0.82 15.39 -9.57
C PRO A 16 -0.22 15.53 -11.00
N PRO A 17 -1.05 15.46 -12.07
CA PRO A 17 -2.51 15.39 -12.04
C PRO A 17 -3.03 14.00 -11.68
N TYR A 18 -3.99 13.95 -10.77
CA TYR A 18 -4.67 12.71 -10.44
C TYR A 18 -5.70 12.34 -11.50
N HIS A 19 -5.86 11.05 -11.74
CA HIS A 19 -6.98 10.56 -12.52
C HIS A 19 -8.31 10.94 -11.81
N PRO A 20 -9.36 11.40 -12.51
CA PRO A 20 -10.62 11.86 -11.90
C PRO A 20 -11.32 10.84 -10.98
N ARG A 21 -10.98 9.55 -11.15
CA ARG A 21 -11.54 8.44 -10.36
C ARG A 21 -10.70 8.05 -9.13
N LEU A 22 -9.59 8.74 -8.82
CA LEU A 22 -8.73 8.35 -7.69
C LEU A 22 -9.53 8.24 -6.38
N ALA A 23 -10.25 9.30 -6.01
CA ALA A 23 -11.02 9.35 -4.77
C ALA A 23 -12.05 8.21 -4.66
N SER A 24 -12.74 7.86 -5.75
CA SER A 24 -13.72 6.77 -5.74
C SER A 24 -13.11 5.37 -5.77
N ARG A 25 -11.81 5.23 -6.03
CA ARG A 25 -11.13 3.93 -6.11
C ARG A 25 -10.35 3.56 -4.86
N ILE A 26 -10.06 4.51 -3.97
CA ILE A 26 -9.33 4.28 -2.73
C ILE A 26 -10.25 4.08 -1.51
N GLY A 27 -11.57 4.19 -1.70
CA GLY A 27 -12.58 4.08 -0.64
C GLY A 27 -12.55 5.23 0.36
N ASP A 28 -13.36 5.15 1.40
CA ASP A 28 -13.48 6.22 2.41
C ASP A 28 -12.35 6.19 3.44
N TYR A 29 -11.86 5.00 3.78
CA TYR A 29 -10.81 4.78 4.77
C TYR A 29 -9.77 3.78 4.28
N THR A 30 -8.51 4.05 4.64
CA THR A 30 -7.37 3.18 4.36
C THR A 30 -6.79 2.64 5.67
N LEU A 31 -6.55 1.34 5.70
CA LEU A 31 -5.82 0.67 6.78
C LEU A 31 -4.35 0.58 6.40
N VAL A 32 -3.53 1.38 7.09
CA VAL A 32 -2.08 1.28 7.05
C VAL A 32 -1.66 0.41 8.24
N MET A 33 -0.96 -0.68 7.96
CA MET A 33 -0.51 -1.62 9.00
C MET A 33 0.62 -1.03 9.82
N LYS A 34 0.72 -1.47 11.08
CA LYS A 34 1.91 -1.25 11.90
C LYS A 34 3.07 -2.08 11.37
N ASP A 35 4.29 -1.72 11.75
CA ASP A 35 5.51 -2.45 11.37
C ASP A 35 5.41 -3.95 11.71
N ASN A 36 5.72 -4.80 10.73
CA ASN A 36 5.65 -6.27 10.81
C ASN A 36 4.25 -6.85 11.07
N TRP A 37 3.17 -6.15 10.69
CA TRP A 37 1.81 -6.68 10.73
C TRP A 37 1.19 -6.79 9.35
N THR A 38 0.33 -7.80 9.17
CA THR A 38 -0.52 -7.95 7.98
C THR A 38 -1.91 -8.35 8.43
N ILE A 39 -2.92 -7.73 7.84
CA ILE A 39 -4.30 -8.20 7.96
C ILE A 39 -4.59 -9.17 6.81
N LYS A 40 -5.26 -10.27 7.12
CA LYS A 40 -5.71 -11.27 6.14
C LYS A 40 -7.11 -11.70 6.53
N ASP A 41 -7.96 -11.83 5.54
CA ASP A 41 -9.23 -12.54 5.66
C ASP A 41 -9.06 -13.96 5.11
N MET A 42 -9.81 -14.91 5.64
CA MET A 42 -9.77 -16.32 5.23
C MET A 42 -11.20 -16.85 5.13
N LEU A 43 -11.54 -17.46 4.00
CA LEU A 43 -12.86 -18.05 3.78
C LEU A 43 -12.90 -19.54 4.15
N PRO A 44 -14.07 -20.08 4.53
CA PRO A 44 -14.22 -21.50 4.79
C PRO A 44 -13.79 -22.37 3.60
N GLY A 45 -12.91 -23.35 3.85
CA GLY A 45 -12.42 -24.28 2.84
C GLY A 45 -11.16 -23.83 2.08
N GLU A 46 -10.65 -22.62 2.35
CA GLU A 46 -9.38 -22.18 1.76
C GLU A 46 -8.19 -22.96 2.31
N ARG A 47 -7.21 -23.21 1.43
CA ARG A 47 -5.94 -23.80 1.86
C ARG A 47 -5.05 -22.72 2.46
N HIS A 48 -4.59 -22.97 3.67
CA HIS A 48 -3.72 -22.03 4.36
C HIS A 48 -2.29 -22.15 3.85
N TYR A 49 -1.73 -21.02 3.40
CA TYR A 49 -0.33 -20.90 3.07
C TYR A 49 0.35 -19.90 4.02
N PRO A 50 1.48 -20.26 4.65
CA PRO A 50 2.24 -19.29 5.43
C PRO A 50 2.84 -18.25 4.48
N MET A 51 2.35 -17.00 4.56
CA MET A 51 2.99 -15.87 3.89
C MET A 51 4.14 -15.38 4.78
N LEU A 52 5.33 -15.90 4.53
CA LEU A 52 6.55 -15.57 5.29
C LEU A 52 7.07 -14.16 4.98
N GLY A 53 6.78 -13.64 3.79
CA GLY A 53 7.09 -12.28 3.38
C GLY A 53 5.89 -11.67 2.66
N VAL A 54 5.64 -10.39 2.91
CA VAL A 54 4.58 -9.59 2.29
C VAL A 54 5.12 -8.19 1.96
N HIS A 55 4.42 -7.48 1.09
CA HIS A 55 4.71 -6.09 0.74
C HIS A 55 3.43 -5.24 0.85
N GLY A 56 3.59 -3.92 0.81
CA GLY A 56 2.51 -2.93 0.94
C GLY A 56 2.55 -2.14 2.25
N GLY A 57 3.59 -2.31 3.06
CA GLY A 57 3.87 -1.47 4.22
C GLY A 57 4.54 -0.15 3.82
N ILE A 58 4.68 0.74 4.82
CA ILE A 58 5.23 2.09 4.66
C ILE A 58 6.54 2.29 5.42
N SER A 59 7.21 1.20 5.82
CA SER A 59 8.50 1.31 6.52
C SER A 59 9.57 1.85 5.56
N ASP A 60 10.52 2.63 6.08
CA ASP A 60 11.59 3.22 5.26
C ASP A 60 12.40 2.13 4.52
N ALA A 61 12.63 1.00 5.18
CA ALA A 61 13.34 -0.15 4.61
C ALA A 61 12.57 -0.77 3.43
N GLU A 62 11.25 -0.85 3.52
CA GLU A 62 10.38 -1.39 2.49
C GLU A 62 10.23 -0.45 1.28
N MET A 63 10.14 0.86 1.53
CA MET A 63 9.96 1.88 0.49
C MET A 63 11.25 2.16 -0.31
N THR A 64 12.40 1.69 0.16
CA THR A 64 13.70 1.88 -0.51
C THR A 64 13.91 0.81 -1.59
N VAL A 65 13.53 1.14 -2.84
CA VAL A 65 13.71 0.24 -3.99
C VAL A 65 14.96 0.64 -4.80
N PRO A 66 15.96 -0.26 -4.99
CA PRO A 66 17.17 0.08 -5.71
C PRO A 66 16.90 0.29 -7.21
N LEU A 67 17.44 1.38 -7.77
CA LEU A 67 17.46 1.65 -9.21
C LEU A 67 18.84 1.32 -9.78
N ILE A 68 18.90 0.38 -10.72
CA ILE A 68 20.11 0.08 -11.49
C ILE A 68 19.91 0.62 -12.91
N ALA A 69 20.82 1.49 -13.36
CA ALA A 69 20.77 2.09 -14.69
C ALA A 69 22.14 2.03 -15.36
N VAL A 70 22.14 1.76 -16.67
CA VAL A 70 23.31 1.88 -17.53
C VAL A 70 23.15 3.15 -18.36
N ARG A 71 24.22 3.95 -18.46
CA ARG A 71 24.26 5.14 -19.30
C ARG A 71 25.13 4.88 -20.53
N ALA A 72 24.74 5.47 -21.66
CA ALA A 72 25.54 5.51 -22.87
C ALA A 72 26.66 6.55 -22.76
#